data_AF-A0A1G9BV95-F1
#
_entry.id   AF-A0A1G9BV95-F1
#
_cell.length_a   1.000
_cell.length_b   1.000
_cell.length_c   1.000
_cell.angle_alpha   90.00
_cell.angle_beta   90.00
_cell.angle_gamma   90.00
#
_symmetry.space_group_name_H-M   'P 1'
#
loop_
_entity.id
_entity.type
_entity.pdbx_description
1 polymer ?
#
loop_
_entity_poly.entity_id
_entity_poly.type
_entity_poly.pdbx_seq_one_letter_code
_entity_poly.pdbx_strand_id
1 'polypeptide(L)'
;MAERTFERKVVKSFNGKKEKQAFYRGHKFKGNEKRVKELTDAGYLEKVEIPKVESGVKNVKPETADQLKHVGGGYYELPNGEKVQGKENAEKALAEAGE
;
A
#
# COMPACT_ATOMS: atom_id res chain seq x y z
N MET A 1 27.07 21.58 -7.03
CA MET A 1 26.25 20.37 -7.27
C MET A 1 24.81 20.82 -7.32
N ALA A 2 24.15 20.73 -8.47
CA ALA A 2 22.79 21.28 -8.64
C ALA A 2 21.80 20.54 -7.73
N GLU A 3 21.23 21.24 -6.76
CA GLU A 3 20.16 20.74 -5.89
C GLU A 3 18.90 20.55 -6.75
N ARG A 4 18.73 19.36 -7.32
CA ARG A 4 17.51 18.99 -8.02
C ARG A 4 16.36 18.95 -7.02
N THR A 5 15.44 19.90 -7.13
CA THR A 5 14.19 19.90 -6.38
C THR A 5 13.15 19.05 -7.11
N PHE A 6 12.48 18.17 -6.37
CA PHE A 6 11.42 17.30 -6.85
C PHE A 6 10.09 17.72 -6.22
N GLU A 7 9.05 17.76 -7.03
CA GLU A 7 7.68 18.01 -6.59
C GLU A 7 6.88 16.71 -6.49
N ARG A 8 6.15 16.54 -5.38
CA ARG A 8 5.32 15.36 -5.11
C ARG A 8 4.04 15.76 -4.40
N LYS A 9 2.94 15.08 -4.71
CA LYS A 9 1.69 15.26 -3.97
C LYS A 9 1.79 14.59 -2.60
N VAL A 10 1.23 15.21 -1.58
CA VAL A 10 1.20 14.73 -0.20
C VAL A 10 -0.02 13.85 -0.05
N VAL A 11 0.16 12.60 0.35
CA VAL A 11 -0.95 11.65 0.60
C VAL A 11 -1.29 11.57 2.07
N LYS A 12 -0.31 11.79 2.94
CA LYS A 12 -0.50 11.79 4.39
C LYS A 12 0.10 13.07 4.95
N SER A 13 -0.70 13.76 5.75
CA SER A 13 -0.32 15.03 6.35
C SER A 13 0.95 14.86 7.19
N PHE A 14 1.90 15.78 7.07
CA PHE A 14 3.09 15.79 7.91
C PHE A 14 3.51 17.21 8.27
N ASN A 15 4.18 17.32 9.42
CA ASN A 15 4.75 18.58 9.84
C ASN A 15 6.17 18.71 9.28
N GLY A 16 6.33 19.59 8.29
CA GLY A 16 7.62 19.87 7.69
C GLY A 16 8.49 20.67 8.64
N LYS A 17 9.19 20.01 9.58
CA LYS A 17 10.11 20.69 10.51
C LYS A 17 11.18 21.55 9.78
N LYS A 18 11.59 21.14 8.58
CA LYS A 18 12.55 21.87 7.73
C LYS A 18 11.93 23.08 7.04
N GLU A 19 10.69 22.98 6.59
CA GLU A 19 9.96 24.07 5.93
C GLU A 19 9.13 24.93 6.89
N LYS A 20 9.14 24.59 8.19
CA LYS A 20 8.31 25.20 9.26
C LYS A 20 6.82 25.31 8.85
N GLN A 21 6.36 24.40 8.00
CA GLN A 21 5.01 24.40 7.46
C GLN A 21 4.40 23.00 7.59
N ALA A 22 3.12 22.95 7.95
CA ALA A 22 2.33 21.73 7.90
C ALA A 22 1.86 21.48 6.46
N PHE A 23 2.19 20.31 5.94
CA PHE A 23 1.70 19.85 4.64
C PHE A 23 0.52 18.93 4.86
N TYR A 24 -0.62 19.26 4.26
CA TYR A 24 -1.84 18.48 4.35
C TYR A 24 -1.96 17.51 3.18
N ARG A 25 -2.70 16.41 3.39
CA ARG A 25 -3.09 15.49 2.32
C ARG A 25 -3.73 16.27 1.17
N GLY A 26 -3.19 16.11 -0.04
CA GLY A 26 -3.59 16.81 -1.26
C GLY A 26 -2.67 17.95 -1.68
N HIS A 27 -1.84 18.49 -0.77
CA HIS A 27 -0.87 19.54 -1.13
C HIS A 27 0.27 19.01 -1.99
N LYS A 28 0.96 19.90 -2.69
CA LYS A 28 2.22 19.59 -3.37
C LYS A 28 3.38 19.97 -2.45
N PHE A 29 4.27 19.02 -2.24
CA PHE A 29 5.54 19.19 -1.55
C PHE A 29 6.66 19.34 -2.58
N LYS A 30 7.48 20.38 -2.46
CA LYS A 30 8.66 20.59 -3.30
C LYS A 30 9.89 20.54 -2.43
N GLY A 31 10.72 19.53 -2.62
CA GLY A 31 11.90 19.32 -1.77
C GLY A 31 13.05 18.64 -2.49
N ASN A 32 14.17 18.51 -1.79
CA ASN A 32 15.36 17.81 -2.30
C ASN A 32 15.10 16.32 -2.52
N GLU A 33 15.85 15.68 -3.44
CA GLU A 33 15.73 14.25 -3.76
C GLU A 33 15.74 13.35 -2.52
N LYS A 34 16.74 13.52 -1.65
CA LYS A 34 16.85 12.76 -0.39
C LYS A 34 15.57 12.88 0.44
N ARG A 35 15.05 14.09 0.56
CA ARG A 35 13.89 14.38 1.40
C ARG A 35 12.60 13.85 0.81
N VAL A 36 12.45 13.98 -0.50
CA VAL A 36 11.32 13.41 -1.25
C VAL A 36 11.35 11.89 -1.16
N LYS A 37 12.53 11.26 -1.25
CA LYS A 37 12.69 9.81 -1.10
C LYS A 37 12.32 9.35 0.32
N GLU A 38 12.83 10.01 1.36
CA GLU A 38 12.46 9.73 2.76
C GLU A 38 10.95 9.83 2.99
N LEU A 39 10.33 10.93 2.53
CA LEU A 39 8.90 11.17 2.73
C LEU A 39 8.02 10.25 1.87
N THR A 40 8.50 9.80 0.71
CA THR A 40 7.81 8.81 -0.13
C THR A 40 7.90 7.41 0.50
N ASP A 41 9.07 7.04 1.02
CA ASP A 41 9.31 5.77 1.71
C ASP A 41 8.45 5.67 2.98
N ALA A 42 8.43 6.73 3.79
CA ALA A 42 7.59 6.83 4.98
C ALA A 42 6.08 6.99 4.69
N GLY A 43 5.66 7.04 3.42
CA GLY A 43 4.25 7.09 3.02
C GLY A 43 3.56 8.44 3.17
N TYR A 44 4.33 9.53 3.30
CA TYR A 44 3.81 10.91 3.34
C TYR A 44 3.54 11.48 1.95
N LEU A 45 4.34 11.10 0.96
CA LEU A 45 4.21 11.55 -0.43
C LEU A 45 3.66 10.45 -1.35
N GLU A 46 3.00 10.87 -2.42
CA GLU A 46 2.37 10.02 -3.42
C GLU A 46 3.44 9.20 -4.08
N LYS A 47 3.29 7.87 -4.05
CA LYS A 47 4.18 6.94 -4.75
C LYS A 47 3.85 6.98 -6.24
N VAL A 48 4.06 8.12 -6.89
CA VAL A 48 4.17 8.19 -8.35
C VAL A 48 5.48 7.50 -8.69
N GLU A 49 5.45 6.53 -9.58
CA GLU A 49 6.60 5.69 -9.90
C GLU A 49 7.69 6.55 -10.56
N ILE A 50 8.69 6.97 -9.79
CA ILE A 50 10.02 7.14 -10.37
C ILE A 50 10.54 5.71 -10.55
N PRO A 51 10.92 5.27 -11.76
CA PRO A 51 11.40 3.92 -11.98
C PRO A 51 12.73 3.77 -11.22
N LYS A 52 12.65 3.36 -9.95
CA LYS A 52 13.77 2.98 -9.12
C LYS A 52 13.42 1.65 -8.48
N VAL A 53 13.94 0.63 -9.14
CA VAL A 53 14.16 -0.74 -8.71
C VAL A 53 14.26 -0.86 -7.18
N GLU A 54 13.41 -1.74 -6.66
CA GLU A 54 13.45 -2.44 -5.37
C GLU A 54 13.56 -1.64 -4.07
N SER A 55 12.43 -1.57 -3.36
CA SER A 55 12.33 -2.04 -1.96
C SER A 55 10.85 -2.20 -1.60
N GLY A 56 10.49 -3.45 -1.34
CA GLY A 56 9.12 -3.89 -1.16
C GLY A 56 8.47 -3.32 0.10
N VAL A 57 7.41 -2.54 -0.10
CA VAL A 57 6.15 -2.62 0.66
C VAL A 57 5.07 -2.08 -0.28
N LYS A 58 4.58 -2.94 -1.16
CA LYS A 58 3.22 -2.80 -1.66
C LYS A 58 2.55 -4.10 -1.31
N ASN A 59 1.63 -3.99 -0.35
CA ASN A 59 0.57 -4.91 -0.07
C ASN A 59 -0.24 -5.11 -1.36
N VAL A 60 0.34 -5.82 -2.32
CA VAL A 60 -0.40 -6.59 -3.31
C VAL A 60 -0.81 -7.82 -2.52
N LYS A 61 -2.05 -7.81 -2.04
CA LYS A 61 -2.73 -9.07 -1.80
C LYS A 61 -2.53 -9.86 -3.10
N PRO A 62 -1.96 -11.06 -3.07
CA PRO A 62 -1.84 -11.85 -4.28
C PRO A 62 -3.25 -12.00 -4.85
N GLU A 63 -3.43 -11.60 -6.11
CA GLU A 63 -4.66 -11.80 -6.89
C GLU A 63 -4.99 -13.30 -7.08
N THR A 64 -4.27 -14.19 -6.40
CA THR A 64 -4.62 -15.60 -6.19
C THR A 64 -5.64 -15.81 -5.06
N ALA A 65 -5.90 -14.79 -4.23
CA ALA A 65 -6.86 -14.82 -3.12
C ALA A 65 -8.21 -14.17 -3.46
N ASP A 66 -8.52 -13.95 -4.74
CA ASP A 66 -9.79 -13.34 -5.15
C ASP A 66 -11.00 -14.24 -4.84
N GLN A 67 -10.78 -15.55 -4.69
CA GLN A 67 -11.87 -16.50 -4.44
C GLN A 67 -12.21 -16.68 -2.95
N LEU A 68 -11.26 -16.44 -2.04
CA LEU A 68 -11.46 -16.63 -0.61
C LEU A 68 -11.49 -15.29 0.12
N LYS A 69 -12.68 -14.82 0.42
CA LYS A 69 -12.90 -13.55 1.11
C LYS A 69 -12.75 -13.73 2.62
N HIS A 70 -11.66 -13.22 3.20
CA HIS A 70 -11.49 -13.23 4.66
C HIS A 70 -12.54 -12.32 5.34
N VAL A 71 -13.46 -12.90 6.10
CA VAL A 71 -14.58 -12.20 6.79
C VAL A 71 -14.25 -11.80 8.23
N GLY A 72 -13.04 -12.11 8.70
CA GLY A 72 -12.57 -11.79 10.06
C GLY A 72 -12.73 -12.96 11.04
N GLY A 73 -12.01 -12.92 12.16
CA GLY A 73 -12.03 -13.99 13.17
C GLY A 73 -11.39 -15.32 12.72
N GLY A 74 -10.59 -15.30 11.65
CA GLY A 74 -10.02 -16.52 11.05
C GLY A 74 -10.98 -17.24 10.10
N TYR A 75 -12.12 -16.64 9.75
CA TYR A 75 -13.08 -17.19 8.80
C TYR A 75 -12.87 -16.64 7.38
N TYR A 76 -13.01 -17.52 6.40
CA TYR A 76 -12.91 -17.25 4.98
C TYR A 76 -14.23 -17.63 4.30
N GLU A 77 -14.72 -16.78 3.42
CA GLU A 77 -15.94 -16.98 2.64
C GLU A 77 -15.56 -17.40 1.21
N LEU A 78 -16.13 -18.53 0.79
CA LEU A 78 -15.97 -19.14 -0.53
C LEU A 78 -16.82 -18.41 -1.58
N PRO A 79 -16.54 -18.59 -2.89
CA PRO A 79 -17.39 -18.01 -3.93
C PRO A 79 -18.83 -18.56 -3.92
N ASN A 80 -19.04 -19.74 -3.31
CA ASN A 80 -20.37 -20.32 -3.09
C ASN A 80 -21.13 -19.72 -1.89
N GLY A 81 -20.54 -18.77 -1.17
CA GLY A 81 -21.14 -18.15 0.02
C GLY A 81 -20.98 -18.94 1.33
N GLU A 82 -20.29 -20.09 1.30
CA GLU A 82 -19.97 -20.88 2.49
C GLU A 82 -18.81 -20.26 3.27
N LYS A 83 -18.87 -20.31 4.61
CA LYS A 83 -17.85 -19.74 5.50
C LYS A 83 -17.07 -20.85 6.19
N VAL A 84 -15.76 -20.83 5.98
CA VAL A 84 -14.84 -21.84 6.48
C VAL A 84 -13.82 -21.22 7.42
N GLN A 85 -13.64 -21.83 8.59
CA GLN A 85 -12.66 -21.38 9.57
C GLN A 85 -11.27 -21.96 9.27
N GLY A 86 -10.28 -21.08 9.17
CA GLY A 86 -8.89 -21.43 8.87
C GLY A 86 -8.58 -21.43 7.37
N LYS A 87 -7.40 -20.90 7.03
CA LYS A 87 -6.94 -20.75 5.65
C LYS A 87 -6.87 -22.09 4.91
N GLU A 88 -6.32 -23.12 5.56
CA GLU A 88 -6.19 -24.47 4.98
C GLU A 88 -7.54 -25.11 4.64
N ASN A 89 -8.52 -24.99 5.53
CA ASN A 89 -9.86 -25.51 5.26
C ASN A 89 -10.54 -24.72 4.13
N ALA A 90 -10.32 -23.41 4.09
CA ALA A 90 -10.86 -22.56 3.04
C ALA A 90 -10.26 -22.93 1.66
N GLU A 91 -8.96 -23.22 1.61
CA GLU A 91 -8.27 -23.68 0.40
C GLU A 91 -8.79 -25.05 -0.07
N LYS A 92 -9.02 -26.00 0.86
CA LYS A 92 -9.63 -27.29 0.55
C LYS A 92 -11.05 -27.16 0.04
N ALA A 93 -11.88 -26.41 0.74
CA ALA A 93 -13.28 -26.19 0.36
C ALA A 93 -13.38 -25.42 -0.96
N LEU A 94 -12.41 -24.56 -1.29
CA LEU A 94 -12.33 -23.90 -2.59
C LEU A 94 -12.01 -24.89 -3.70
N ALA A 95 -11.08 -25.82 -3.45
CA ALA A 95 -10.72 -26.87 -4.40
C ALA A 95 -11.90 -27.83 -4.66
N GLU A 96 -12.66 -28.21 -3.61
CA GLU A 96 -13.87 -29.04 -3.76
C GLU A 96 -15.05 -28.28 -4.37
N ALA A 97 -15.12 -26.97 -4.17
CA ALA A 97 -16.16 -26.09 -4.72
C ALA A 97 -16.01 -25.80 -6.22
N GLY A 98 -14.83 -26.02 -6.78
CA GLY A 98 -14.50 -25.71 -8.17
C GLY A 98 -14.52 -26.90 -9.13
N GLU A 99 -14.85 -28.11 -8.63
CA GLU A 99 -15.03 -29.35 -9.39
C GLU A 99 -16.53 -29.68 -9.53
#